data_AF-A0A355WGN3-F1
#
_entry.id   AF-A0A355WGN3-F1
#
_cell.length_a   1.000
_cell.length_b   1.000
_cell.length_c   1.000
_cell.angle_alpha   90.00
_cell.angle_beta   90.00
_cell.angle_gamma   90.00
#
_symmetry.space_group_name_H-M   'P 1'
#
loop_
_entity.id
_entity.type
_entity.pdbx_description
1 polymer ?
#
loop_
_entity_poly.entity_id
_entity_poly.type
_entity_poly.pdbx_seq_one_letter_code
_entity_poly.pdbx_strand_id
1 'polypeptide(L)'
;MKYCFDEFKKNISGKKVAVVGVGISNAPLIKMIVNLNAQVTACDRRQSLGDIEDKLKSLGVTLCLGEDYLKGVIGCDVIFRTPSLRPDNDYLVKARKDGAYVTSEMEQFLKYCPCKVFGVTG
;
A
#
# COMPACT_ATOMS: atom_id res chain seq x y z
N MET A 1 3.26 13.19 -20.97
CA MET A 1 3.69 14.00 -19.81
C MET A 1 4.45 13.07 -18.87
N LYS A 2 5.70 13.37 -18.49
CA LYS A 2 6.45 12.53 -17.52
C LYS A 2 5.91 12.85 -16.12
N TYR A 3 5.42 11.85 -15.39
CA TYR A 3 5.06 12.03 -13.98
C TYR A 3 6.33 12.27 -13.15
N CYS A 4 6.29 13.24 -12.23
CA CYS A 4 7.40 13.53 -11.33
C CYS A 4 7.19 12.80 -10.00
N PHE A 5 8.23 12.20 -9.43
CA PHE A 5 8.12 11.50 -8.15
C PHE A 5 7.73 12.45 -6.98
N ASP A 6 7.95 13.76 -7.11
CA ASP A 6 7.46 14.72 -6.11
C ASP A 6 5.93 14.83 -6.08
N GLU A 7 5.25 14.50 -7.18
CA GLU A 7 3.79 14.38 -7.23
C GLU A 7 3.32 13.22 -6.34
N PHE A 8 4.00 12.07 -6.41
CA PHE A 8 3.72 10.94 -5.51
C PHE A 8 3.86 11.33 -4.05
N LYS A 9 4.96 11.99 -3.68
CA LYS A 9 5.21 12.41 -2.29
C LYS A 9 4.10 13.32 -1.78
N LYS A 10 3.69 14.33 -2.57
CA LYS A 10 2.60 15.24 -2.22
C LYS A 10 1.26 14.51 -2.07
N ASN A 11 0.97 13.56 -2.96
CA ASN A 11 -0.29 12.82 -2.93
C ASN A 11 -0.38 11.81 -1.78
N ILE A 12 0.76 11.38 -1.23
CA ILE A 12 0.83 10.45 -0.09
C ILE A 12 0.91 11.17 1.25
N SER A 13 1.55 12.34 1.30
CA SER A 13 1.80 13.01 2.57
C SER A 13 0.51 13.37 3.32
N GLY A 14 0.43 13.00 4.60
CA GLY A 14 -0.74 13.23 5.45
C GLY A 14 -1.95 12.33 5.14
N LYS A 15 -1.86 11.41 4.18
CA LYS A 15 -2.96 10.50 3.83
C LYS A 15 -3.06 9.29 4.73
N LYS A 16 -4.27 8.74 4.85
CA LYS A 16 -4.51 7.40 5.40
C LYS A 16 -4.23 6.37 4.31
N VAL A 17 -3.20 5.57 4.50
CA VAL A 17 -2.73 4.62 3.49
C VAL A 17 -2.84 3.19 4.03
N ALA A 18 -3.57 2.33 3.33
CA ALA A 18 -3.53 0.89 3.59
C ALA A 18 -2.54 0.20 2.65
N VAL A 19 -1.74 -0.71 3.19
CA VAL A 19 -0.87 -1.59 2.40
C VAL A 19 -1.27 -3.03 2.67
N VAL A 20 -1.81 -3.71 1.66
CA VAL A 20 -2.36 -5.05 1.77
C VAL A 20 -1.36 -6.10 1.28
N GLY A 21 -0.97 -7.00 2.18
CA GLY A 21 0.08 -7.99 2.02
C GLY A 21 1.45 -7.42 2.41
N VAL A 22 1.99 -7.85 3.55
CA VAL A 22 3.27 -7.37 4.09
C VAL A 22 4.40 -8.34 3.72
N GLY A 23 4.80 -8.31 2.47
CA GLY A 23 5.90 -9.14 1.94
C GLY A 23 7.20 -8.37 1.74
N ILE A 24 8.10 -8.97 0.96
CA ILE A 24 9.40 -8.39 0.58
C ILE A 24 9.23 -7.04 -0.11
N SER A 25 8.32 -6.90 -1.07
CA SER A 25 8.12 -5.66 -1.83
C SER A 25 7.44 -4.56 -1.02
N ASN A 26 6.45 -4.92 -0.19
CA ASN A 26 5.63 -3.94 0.50
C ASN A 26 6.26 -3.43 1.81
N ALA A 27 7.18 -4.17 2.42
CA ALA A 27 7.89 -3.70 3.62
C ALA A 27 8.73 -2.42 3.39
N PRO A 28 9.56 -2.32 2.34
CA PRO A 28 10.25 -1.08 1.97
C PRO A 28 9.27 0.05 1.60
N LEU A 29 8.19 -0.26 0.87
CA LEU A 29 7.16 0.70 0.52
C LEU A 29 6.55 1.33 1.79
N ILE A 30 6.15 0.51 2.76
CA ILE A 30 5.58 0.96 4.04
C ILE A 30 6.52 1.95 4.73
N LYS A 31 7.81 1.60 4.87
CA LYS A 31 8.81 2.49 5.46
C LYS A 31 8.92 3.82 4.72
N MET A 32 8.93 3.78 3.38
CA MET A 32 9.00 4.99 2.56
C MET A 32 7.79 5.90 2.79
N ILE A 33 6.57 5.37 2.78
CA ILE A 33 5.36 6.20 2.90
C ILE A 33 5.15 6.72 4.34
N VAL A 34 5.59 5.97 5.36
CA VAL A 34 5.65 6.50 6.74
C VAL A 34 6.57 7.73 6.81
N ASN A 35 7.76 7.64 6.20
CA ASN A 35 8.69 8.78 6.13
C ASN A 35 8.17 9.97 5.31
N LEU A 36 7.10 9.77 4.54
CA LEU A 36 6.37 10.83 3.85
C LEU A 36 5.22 11.41 4.68
N ASN A 37 5.15 11.10 5.98
CA ASN A 37 4.10 11.52 6.92
C ASN A 37 2.71 10.92 6.63
N ALA A 38 2.64 9.73 6.01
CA ALA A 38 1.37 9.02 5.85
C ALA A 38 0.98 8.28 7.14
N GLN A 39 -0.32 8.17 7.40
CA GLN A 39 -0.88 7.32 8.45
C GLN A 39 -1.10 5.92 7.87
N VAL A 40 -0.22 4.98 8.20
CA VAL A 40 -0.18 3.69 7.52
C VAL A 40 -0.87 2.59 8.32
N THR A 41 -1.74 1.83 7.65
CA THR A 41 -2.27 0.56 8.14
C THR A 41 -1.74 -0.59 7.28
N ALA A 42 -0.93 -1.46 7.87
CA ALA A 42 -0.44 -2.68 7.23
C ALA A 42 -1.44 -3.82 7.45
N CYS A 43 -1.99 -4.34 6.36
CA CYS A 43 -3.03 -5.36 6.36
C CYS A 43 -2.46 -6.69 5.88
N ASP A 44 -2.54 -7.77 6.67
CA ASP A 44 -2.03 -9.08 6.26
C ASP A 44 -2.90 -10.21 6.81
N ARG A 45 -3.05 -11.30 6.04
CA ARG A 45 -3.85 -12.45 6.44
C ARG A 45 -3.22 -13.25 7.60
N ARG A 46 -1.90 -13.15 7.76
CA ARG A 46 -1.19 -13.80 8.87
C ARG A 46 -1.61 -13.19 10.19
N GLN A 47 -1.60 -14.01 11.25
CA GLN A 47 -1.86 -13.57 12.63
C GLN A 47 -0.69 -12.80 13.24
N SER A 48 0.53 -13.03 12.75
CA SER A 48 1.73 -12.30 13.11
C SER A 48 2.64 -12.14 11.90
N LEU A 49 3.40 -11.05 11.87
CA LEU A 49 4.38 -10.76 10.82
C LEU A 49 5.80 -11.22 11.17
N GLY A 50 5.99 -11.86 12.33
CA GLY A 50 7.32 -12.24 12.83
C GLY A 50 8.20 -11.02 13.10
N ASP A 51 9.49 -11.12 12.80
CA ASP A 51 10.51 -10.11 13.13
C ASP A 51 10.26 -8.69 12.59
N ILE A 52 9.42 -8.54 11.57
CA ILE A 52 9.10 -7.21 11.01
C ILE A 52 7.98 -6.52 11.79
N GLU A 53 7.21 -7.25 12.59
CA GLU A 53 6.05 -6.73 13.30
C GLU A 53 6.42 -5.57 14.23
N ASP A 54 7.41 -5.78 15.09
CA ASP A 54 7.88 -4.76 16.05
C ASP A 54 8.52 -3.56 15.34
N LYS A 55 9.19 -3.80 14.20
CA LYS A 55 9.76 -2.74 13.37
C LYS A 55 8.69 -1.87 12.73
N LEU A 56 7.54 -2.42 12.37
CA LEU A 56 6.43 -1.65 11.83
C LEU A 56 5.71 -0.87 12.94
N LYS A 57 5.46 -1.52 14.09
CA LYS A 57 4.87 -0.86 15.25
C LYS A 57 5.71 0.32 15.74
N SER A 58 7.05 0.18 15.79
CA SER A 58 7.95 1.26 16.22
C SER A 58 7.98 2.45 15.25
N LEU A 59 7.58 2.24 14.00
CA LEU A 59 7.38 3.29 12.99
C LEU A 59 5.99 3.93 13.07
N GLY A 60 5.15 3.54 14.04
CA GLY A 60 3.77 4.04 14.18
C GLY A 60 2.79 3.43 13.19
N VAL A 61 3.14 2.31 12.55
CA VAL A 61 2.24 1.61 11.62
C VAL A 61 1.19 0.83 12.41
N THR A 62 -0.08 1.03 12.06
CA THR A 62 -1.18 0.22 12.59
C THR A 62 -1.21 -1.13 11.87
N LEU A 63 -1.40 -2.23 12.60
CA LEU A 63 -1.48 -3.56 12.01
C LEU A 63 -2.92 -4.06 12.03
N CYS A 64 -3.41 -4.55 10.89
CA CYS A 64 -4.67 -5.25 10.77
C CYS A 64 -4.39 -6.66 10.26
N LEU A 65 -4.48 -7.65 11.16
CA LEU A 65 -4.00 -9.01 10.94
C LEU A 65 -5.12 -10.04 11.01
N GLY A 66 -4.88 -11.23 10.48
CA GLY A 66 -5.80 -12.37 10.59
C GLY A 66 -6.95 -12.37 9.57
N GLU A 67 -8.10 -12.95 9.93
CA GLU A 67 -9.22 -13.15 9.00
C GLU A 67 -9.85 -11.84 8.53
N ASP A 68 -9.90 -10.85 9.41
CA ASP A 68 -10.53 -9.55 9.20
C ASP A 68 -9.56 -8.47 8.70
N TYR A 69 -8.37 -8.85 8.25
CA TYR A 69 -7.30 -7.92 7.87
C TYR A 69 -7.72 -6.86 6.84
N LEU A 70 -8.70 -7.15 5.98
CA LEU A 70 -9.21 -6.21 4.99
C LEU A 70 -10.06 -5.09 5.58
N LYS A 71 -10.54 -5.19 6.83
CA LYS A 71 -11.20 -4.06 7.51
C LYS A 71 -10.27 -2.86 7.65
N GLY A 72 -8.94 -3.08 7.66
CA GLY A 72 -7.94 -2.03 7.69
C GLY A 72 -7.91 -1.11 6.46
N VAL A 73 -8.60 -1.45 5.36
CA VAL A 73 -8.70 -0.58 4.17
C VAL A 73 -9.86 0.42 4.23
N ILE A 74 -10.78 0.26 5.19
CA ILE A 74 -11.99 1.08 5.31
C ILE A 74 -11.59 2.51 5.71
N GLY A 75 -12.06 3.48 4.92
CA GLY A 75 -11.79 4.90 5.18
C GLY A 75 -10.35 5.35 4.86
N CYS A 76 -9.58 4.54 4.14
CA CYS A 76 -8.27 4.94 3.62
C CYS A 76 -8.40 5.75 2.33
N ASP A 77 -7.52 6.73 2.16
CA ASP A 77 -7.43 7.55 0.95
C ASP A 77 -6.70 6.82 -0.18
N VAL A 78 -5.71 6.00 0.16
CA VAL A 78 -4.87 5.25 -0.78
C VAL A 78 -4.73 3.81 -0.31
N ILE A 79 -4.85 2.85 -1.23
CA ILE A 79 -4.73 1.43 -0.92
C ILE A 79 -3.74 0.80 -1.91
N PHE A 80 -2.65 0.26 -1.38
CA PHE A 80 -1.70 -0.56 -2.13
C PHE A 80 -2.06 -2.03 -1.97
N ARG A 81 -2.58 -2.66 -3.03
CA ARG A 81 -2.90 -4.09 -3.00
C ARG A 81 -1.72 -4.95 -3.44
N THR A 82 -1.61 -6.13 -2.84
CA THR A 82 -0.80 -7.23 -3.37
C THR A 82 -1.41 -7.78 -4.67
N PRO A 83 -0.61 -8.29 -5.63
CA PRO A 83 -1.12 -8.92 -6.85
C PRO A 83 -2.10 -10.08 -6.61
N SER A 84 -1.92 -10.83 -5.50
CA SER A 84 -2.78 -11.96 -5.15
C SER A 84 -4.18 -11.56 -4.68
N LEU A 85 -4.39 -10.29 -4.31
CA LEU A 85 -5.71 -9.78 -3.97
C LEU A 85 -6.43 -9.34 -5.24
N ARG A 86 -7.53 -10.03 -5.55
CA ARG A 86 -8.33 -9.74 -6.73
C ARG A 86 -8.89 -8.31 -6.70
N PRO A 87 -8.86 -7.57 -7.81
CA PRO A 87 -9.39 -6.21 -7.88
C PRO A 87 -10.90 -6.09 -7.62
N ASP A 88 -11.65 -7.17 -7.78
CA ASP A 88 -13.11 -7.26 -7.58
C ASP A 88 -13.51 -7.69 -6.16
N ASN A 89 -12.55 -7.79 -5.23
CA ASN A 89 -12.85 -8.00 -3.82
C ASN A 89 -13.74 -6.88 -3.27
N ASP A 90 -14.79 -7.24 -2.54
CA ASP A 90 -15.82 -6.31 -2.05
C ASP A 90 -15.25 -5.12 -1.27
N TYR A 91 -14.22 -5.33 -0.44
CA TYR A 91 -13.57 -4.25 0.30
C TYR A 91 -12.89 -3.24 -0.63
N LEU A 92 -12.21 -3.71 -1.69
CA LEU A 92 -11.57 -2.84 -2.67
C LEU A 92 -12.60 -2.12 -3.55
N VAL A 93 -13.66 -2.81 -3.97
CA VAL A 93 -14.76 -2.23 -4.74
C VAL A 93 -15.44 -1.13 -3.93
N LYS A 94 -15.73 -1.39 -2.66
CA LYS A 94 -16.35 -0.41 -1.76
C LYS A 94 -15.42 0.78 -1.53
N ALA A 95 -14.15 0.54 -1.21
CA ALA A 95 -13.18 1.62 -1.02
C ALA A 95 -13.05 2.52 -2.26
N ARG A 96 -13.02 1.95 -3.48
CA ARG A 96 -13.04 2.75 -4.71
C ARG A 96 -14.30 3.59 -4.84
N LYS A 97 -15.48 3.02 -4.55
CA LYS A 97 -16.76 3.76 -4.56
C LYS A 97 -16.76 4.92 -3.56
N ASP A 98 -16.06 4.74 -2.44
CA ASP A 98 -15.91 5.76 -1.39
C ASP A 98 -14.77 6.76 -1.68
N GLY A 99 -14.14 6.68 -2.86
CA GLY A 99 -13.14 7.63 -3.35
C GLY A 99 -11.69 7.25 -3.11
N ALA A 100 -11.40 6.07 -2.58
CA ALA A 100 -10.04 5.62 -2.34
C ALA A 100 -9.28 5.34 -3.65
N TYR A 101 -8.03 5.78 -3.72
CA TYR A 101 -7.12 5.44 -4.81
C TYR A 101 -6.52 4.05 -4.58
N VAL A 102 -7.07 3.04 -5.27
CA VAL A 102 -6.58 1.66 -5.19
C VAL A 102 -5.55 1.39 -6.30
N THR A 103 -4.32 1.10 -5.90
CA THR A 103 -3.17 0.87 -6.78
C THR A 103 -2.28 -0.27 -6.27
N SER A 104 -1.09 -0.45 -6.83
CA SER A 104 -0.05 -1.37 -6.35
C SER A 104 1.31 -0.70 -6.32
N GLU A 105 2.25 -1.28 -5.59
CA GLU A 105 3.65 -0.81 -5.54
C GLU A 105 4.23 -0.73 -6.95
N MET A 106 4.12 -1.81 -7.71
CA MET A 106 4.59 -1.90 -9.10
C MET A 106 3.93 -0.86 -10.02
N GLU A 107 2.63 -0.60 -9.88
CA GLU A 107 1.94 0.41 -10.69
C GLU A 107 2.49 1.81 -10.41
N GLN A 108 2.75 2.17 -9.15
CA GLN A 108 3.38 3.45 -8.83
C GLN A 108 4.84 3.49 -9.30
N PHE A 109 5.60 2.41 -9.14
CA PHE A 109 6.97 2.31 -9.66
C PHE A 109 7.02 2.59 -11.17
N LEU A 110 6.17 1.92 -11.95
CA LEU A 110 6.08 2.11 -13.39
C LEU A 110 5.63 3.52 -13.77
N LYS A 111 4.67 4.08 -13.02
CA LYS A 111 4.15 5.44 -13.25
C LYS A 111 5.24 6.50 -13.09
N TYR A 112 6.12 6.35 -12.10
CA TYR A 112 7.13 7.37 -11.76
C TYR A 112 8.58 7.00 -12.16
N CYS A 113 8.84 5.86 -12.82
CA CYS A 113 10.18 5.55 -13.36
C CYS A 113 10.57 6.61 -14.42
N PRO A 114 11.68 7.35 -14.20
CA PRO A 114 12.14 8.37 -15.16
C PRO A 114 12.81 7.75 -16.41
N CYS A 115 13.01 6.43 -16.34
CA CYS A 115 13.76 5.56 -17.21
C CYS A 115 12.88 4.87 -18.27
N LYS A 116 13.52 4.27 -19.29
CA LYS A 116 12.82 3.38 -20.23
C LYS A 116 12.50 2.06 -19.52
N VAL A 117 11.23 1.64 -19.57
CA VAL A 117 10.76 0.38 -19.00
C VAL A 117 10.67 -0.67 -20.10
N PHE A 118 11.12 -1.90 -19.80
CA PHE A 118 10.88 -3.08 -20.60
C PHE A 118 10.13 -4.11 -19.74
N GLY A 119 8.93 -4.49 -20.17
CA GLY A 119 8.12 -5.50 -19.48
C GLY A 119 8.25 -6.85 -20.18
N VAL A 120 8.58 -7.90 -19.43
CA VAL A 120 8.62 -9.29 -19.89
C VAL A 120 7.74 -10.12 -18.96
N THR A 121 6.81 -10.89 -19.52
CA THR A 121 5.86 -11.75 -18.80
C THR A 121 5.57 -13.01 -19.63
N GLY A 122 4.94 -14.02 -19.03
CA GLY A 122 4.62 -15.33 -19.62
C GLY A 122 3.73 -16.15 -18.69
#